data_AF-A0A925KL96-F1
#
_entry.id   AF-A0A925KL96-F1
#
_cell.length_a   1.000
_cell.length_b   1.000
_cell.length_c   1.000
_cell.angle_alpha   90.00
_cell.angle_beta   90.00
_cell.angle_gamma   90.00
#
_symmetry.space_group_name_H-M   'P 1'
#
loop_
_entity.id
_entity.type
_entity.pdbx_description
1 polymer ?
#
loop_
_entity_poly.entity_id
_entity_poly.type
_entity_poly.pdbx_seq_one_letter_code
_entity_poly.pdbx_strand_id
1 'polypeptide(L)'
;MNRLLFILIVWLTAAANLASAALPAPVSKALRQAGIPEKDVGVIVQDVTSPKPVLAHRAESPMNPASTMKLVTTYAALELMGPAYVWDTEFYAVGERRDDVLDGDLVIKGYGDPKLTLENLWLALRDLRQRGLREIRGNLVLDRSFFAVKSGDPGGFDNEPLRPYNVTPSALLINFNAIRLQFIPETEKTVKVIADPQPPGLRIDNRLTLGTGACGDWSEKIDAGIERSAGDLILVLAGVYASSCLEKTRHYSVLDQTPYIYGVFRQLWEELGGTLLGSVGEASALPTSAQLLHI
;
A
#
# COMPACT_ATOMS: atom_id res chain seq x y z
N MET A 1 -48.26 48.88 -17.80
CA MET A 1 -47.63 49.00 -16.47
C MET A 1 -47.81 47.71 -15.65
N ASN A 2 -47.52 46.52 -16.21
CA ASN A 2 -47.80 45.23 -15.52
C ASN A 2 -46.89 44.05 -15.95
N ARG A 3 -45.74 44.31 -16.60
CA ARG A 3 -44.76 43.27 -16.99
C ARG A 3 -43.40 43.40 -16.30
N LEU A 4 -43.03 44.60 -15.86
CA LEU A 4 -41.80 44.84 -15.11
C LEU A 4 -41.88 44.38 -13.65
N LEU A 5 -43.08 44.37 -13.05
CA LEU A 5 -43.27 43.91 -11.67
C LEU A 5 -43.15 42.38 -11.52
N PHE A 6 -43.47 41.61 -12.56
CA PHE A 6 -43.41 40.14 -12.52
C PHE A 6 -41.98 39.60 -12.64
N ILE A 7 -41.09 40.29 -13.36
CA ILE A 7 -39.68 39.89 -13.51
C ILE A 7 -38.89 40.17 -12.22
N LEU A 8 -39.26 41.20 -11.44
CA LEU A 8 -38.62 41.50 -10.17
C LEU A 8 -38.98 40.50 -9.06
N ILE A 9 -40.19 39.93 -9.10
CA ILE A 9 -40.65 38.93 -8.11
C ILE A 9 -40.02 37.55 -8.36
N VAL A 10 -39.72 37.20 -9.61
CA VAL A 10 -39.05 35.92 -9.95
C VAL A 10 -37.55 35.94 -9.63
N TRP A 11 -36.90 37.12 -9.58
CA TRP A 11 -35.51 37.24 -9.12
C TRP A 11 -35.35 37.32 -7.60
N LEU A 12 -36.40 37.67 -6.84
CA LEU A 12 -36.33 37.72 -5.38
C LEU A 12 -36.52 36.36 -4.68
N THR A 13 -36.94 35.31 -5.39
CA THR A 13 -37.12 33.97 -4.79
C THR A 13 -35.98 32.98 -5.09
N ALA A 14 -34.94 33.39 -5.83
CA ALA A 14 -33.77 32.55 -6.14
C ALA A 14 -32.55 32.83 -5.24
N ALA A 15 -32.64 33.77 -4.30
CA ALA A 15 -31.74 33.82 -3.16
C ALA A 15 -32.25 32.82 -2.11
N ALA A 16 -32.17 31.52 -2.42
CA ALA A 16 -32.09 30.54 -1.35
C ALA A 16 -30.86 30.96 -0.54
N ASN A 17 -31.10 31.50 0.65
CA ASN A 17 -30.07 31.76 1.63
C ASN A 17 -29.28 30.46 1.80
N LEU A 18 -28.14 30.34 1.10
CA LEU A 18 -27.01 29.56 1.57
C LEU A 18 -26.49 30.32 2.80
N ALA A 19 -27.31 30.35 3.85
CA ALA A 19 -26.88 30.76 5.16
C ALA A 19 -25.84 29.72 5.55
N SER A 20 -24.56 30.08 5.41
CA SER A 20 -23.48 29.41 6.10
C SER A 20 -23.87 29.46 7.57
N ALA A 21 -24.38 28.36 8.10
CA ALA A 21 -24.83 28.31 9.47
C ALA A 21 -23.60 28.60 10.35
N ALA A 22 -23.75 29.52 11.30
CA ALA A 22 -22.73 29.75 12.30
C ALA A 22 -22.47 28.43 13.03
N LEU A 23 -21.21 28.11 13.31
CA LEU A 23 -20.89 26.93 14.08
C LEU A 23 -21.49 27.07 15.50
N PRO A 24 -21.94 25.97 16.13
CA PRO A 24 -22.40 26.01 17.51
C PRO A 24 -21.33 26.60 18.42
N ALA A 25 -21.72 27.44 19.38
CA ALA A 25 -20.78 28.15 20.26
C ALA A 25 -19.73 27.24 20.94
N PRO A 26 -20.05 26.01 21.38
CA PRO A 26 -19.04 25.08 21.91
C PRO A 26 -17.98 24.69 20.86
N VAL A 27 -18.38 24.46 19.60
CA VAL A 27 -17.49 24.12 18.48
C VAL A 27 -16.60 25.30 18.14
N SER A 28 -17.18 26.48 17.96
CA SER A 28 -16.43 27.73 17.74
C SER A 28 -15.41 28.00 18.85
N LYS A 29 -15.78 27.76 20.12
CA LYS A 29 -14.88 27.90 21.26
C LYS A 29 -13.73 26.88 21.20
N ALA A 30 -14.03 25.63 20.89
CA ALA A 30 -13.02 24.57 20.75
C ALA A 30 -12.04 24.86 19.61
N LEU A 31 -12.53 25.30 18.46
CA LEU A 31 -11.69 25.71 17.32
C LEU A 31 -10.75 26.87 17.69
N ARG A 32 -11.27 27.90 18.38
CA ARG A 32 -10.43 29.00 18.89
C ARG A 32 -9.38 28.53 19.88
N GLN A 33 -9.72 27.63 20.80
CA GLN A 33 -8.77 27.06 21.77
C GLN A 33 -7.69 26.21 21.08
N ALA A 34 -8.03 25.53 19.99
CA ALA A 34 -7.09 24.78 19.16
C ALA A 34 -6.31 25.64 18.16
N GLY A 35 -6.58 26.95 18.08
CA GLY A 35 -5.93 27.84 17.11
C GLY A 35 -6.36 27.60 15.65
N ILE A 36 -7.51 26.96 15.42
CA ILE A 36 -8.02 26.63 14.08
C ILE A 36 -9.03 27.71 13.67
N PRO A 37 -8.78 28.48 12.60
CA PRO A 37 -9.74 29.47 12.10
C PRO A 37 -11.00 28.79 11.56
N GLU A 38 -12.19 29.29 11.92
CA GLU A 38 -13.46 28.72 11.42
C GLU A 38 -13.56 28.74 9.88
N LYS A 39 -12.92 29.71 9.23
CA LYS A 39 -12.82 29.79 7.77
C LYS A 39 -12.08 28.60 7.13
N ASP A 40 -11.31 27.83 7.88
CA ASP A 40 -10.53 26.70 7.37
C ASP A 40 -11.23 25.36 7.67
N VAL A 41 -12.48 25.40 8.14
CA VAL A 41 -13.29 24.23 8.50
C VAL A 41 -14.55 24.16 7.65
N GLY A 42 -14.86 22.98 7.13
CA GLY A 42 -16.15 22.65 6.51
C GLY A 42 -16.89 21.62 7.36
N VAL A 43 -18.18 21.83 7.63
CA VAL A 43 -19.01 20.92 8.43
C VAL A 43 -20.37 20.73 7.77
N ILE A 44 -20.76 19.48 7.60
CA ILE A 44 -22.13 19.09 7.32
C ILE A 44 -22.60 18.07 8.36
N VAL A 45 -23.76 18.31 8.96
CA VAL A 45 -24.44 17.35 9.85
C VAL A 45 -25.84 17.19 9.32
N GLN A 46 -26.18 15.97 8.93
CA GLN A 46 -27.45 15.66 8.31
C GLN A 46 -27.96 14.31 8.84
N ASP A 47 -29.24 14.29 9.22
CA ASP A 47 -29.93 13.03 9.43
C ASP A 47 -30.03 12.28 8.09
N VAL A 48 -29.66 11.00 8.09
CA VAL A 48 -29.58 10.16 6.87
C VAL A 48 -30.92 10.09 6.13
N THR A 49 -32.04 10.23 6.85
CA THR A 49 -33.40 10.22 6.28
C THR A 49 -33.90 11.61 5.86
N SER A 50 -33.24 12.67 6.31
CA SER A 50 -33.65 14.05 6.04
C SER A 50 -33.05 14.55 4.72
N PRO A 51 -33.83 15.25 3.86
CA PRO A 51 -33.32 15.89 2.66
C PRO A 51 -32.55 17.20 2.95
N LYS A 52 -32.51 17.65 4.21
CA LYS A 52 -31.84 18.89 4.62
C LYS A 52 -30.89 18.66 5.78
N PRO A 53 -29.69 19.25 5.76
CA PRO A 53 -28.76 19.19 6.88
C PRO A 53 -29.28 20.03 8.06
N VAL A 54 -28.99 19.57 9.28
CA VAL A 54 -29.19 20.30 10.53
C VAL A 54 -28.13 21.39 10.70
N LEU A 55 -26.93 21.15 10.16
CA LEU A 55 -25.81 22.11 10.13
C LEU A 55 -25.12 22.03 8.77
N ALA A 56 -24.94 23.18 8.13
CA ALA A 56 -24.12 23.32 6.92
C ALA A 56 -23.24 24.58 7.07
N HIS A 57 -21.97 24.38 7.41
CA HIS A 57 -20.97 25.43 7.52
C HIS A 57 -19.93 25.20 6.43
N ARG A 58 -19.82 26.13 5.47
CA ARG A 58 -18.87 26.04 4.34
C ARG A 58 -18.91 24.69 3.59
N ALA A 59 -20.09 24.06 3.52
CA ALA A 59 -20.26 22.72 2.97
C ALA A 59 -19.78 22.58 1.51
N GLU A 60 -19.94 23.64 0.70
CA GLU A 60 -19.53 23.67 -0.71
C GLU A 60 -18.07 24.14 -0.93
N SER A 61 -17.31 24.39 0.16
CA SER A 61 -15.93 24.84 0.02
C SER A 61 -15.02 23.66 -0.30
N PRO A 62 -14.20 23.72 -1.37
CA PRO A 62 -13.18 22.72 -1.62
C PRO A 62 -12.18 22.64 -0.47
N MET A 63 -11.95 21.45 0.04
CA MET A 63 -11.03 21.16 1.15
C MET A 63 -10.18 19.93 0.79
N ASN A 64 -9.01 19.78 1.41
CA ASN A 64 -8.24 18.54 1.29
C ASN A 64 -8.94 17.43 2.10
N PRO A 65 -9.48 16.38 1.45
CA PRO A 65 -10.18 15.32 2.16
C PRO A 65 -9.24 14.37 2.91
N ALA A 66 -7.95 14.37 2.58
CA ALA A 66 -7.00 13.35 3.01
C ALA A 66 -7.61 11.94 2.85
N SER A 67 -7.47 11.07 3.86
CA SER A 67 -7.99 9.71 3.80
C SER A 67 -9.53 9.61 3.76
N THR A 68 -10.29 10.70 3.94
CA THR A 68 -11.75 10.65 3.72
C THR A 68 -12.11 10.46 2.25
N MET A 69 -11.18 10.72 1.32
CA MET A 69 -11.34 10.39 -0.10
C MET A 69 -11.64 8.89 -0.33
N LYS A 70 -11.18 8.02 0.58
CA LYS A 70 -11.44 6.58 0.52
C LYS A 70 -12.93 6.26 0.48
N LEU A 71 -13.80 7.08 1.09
CA LEU A 71 -15.26 6.88 1.03
C LEU A 71 -15.79 6.93 -0.41
N VAL A 72 -15.31 7.90 -1.20
CA VAL A 72 -15.72 8.05 -2.61
C VAL A 72 -15.20 6.88 -3.45
N THR A 73 -13.93 6.52 -3.27
CA THR A 73 -13.32 5.38 -3.98
C THR A 73 -14.00 4.06 -3.62
N THR A 74 -14.33 3.83 -2.34
CA THR A 74 -15.05 2.62 -1.90
C THR A 74 -16.46 2.56 -2.49
N TYR A 75 -17.19 3.68 -2.49
CA TYR A 75 -18.53 3.72 -3.11
C TYR A 75 -18.45 3.36 -4.60
N ALA A 76 -17.53 3.98 -5.35
CA ALA A 76 -17.34 3.67 -6.77
C ALA A 76 -16.96 2.20 -7.00
N ALA A 77 -16.06 1.64 -6.18
CA ALA A 77 -15.68 0.23 -6.28
C ALA A 77 -16.86 -0.71 -6.04
N LEU A 78 -17.68 -0.45 -5.01
CA LEU A 78 -18.87 -1.27 -4.72
C LEU A 78 -19.91 -1.22 -5.83
N GLU A 79 -20.15 -0.05 -6.43
CA GLU A 79 -21.11 0.11 -7.54
C GLU A 79 -20.62 -0.55 -8.83
N LEU A 80 -19.32 -0.45 -9.13
CA LEU A 80 -18.75 -0.95 -10.40
C LEU A 80 -18.42 -2.44 -10.36
N MET A 81 -17.89 -2.92 -9.23
CA MET A 81 -17.36 -4.28 -9.10
C MET A 81 -18.32 -5.20 -8.32
N GLY A 82 -19.20 -4.61 -7.51
CA GLY A 82 -20.04 -5.35 -6.57
C GLY A 82 -19.28 -5.77 -5.30
N PRO A 83 -20.01 -6.04 -4.19
CA PRO A 83 -19.41 -6.43 -2.92
C PRO A 83 -18.80 -7.84 -2.92
N ALA A 84 -19.11 -8.65 -3.93
CA ALA A 84 -18.64 -10.03 -4.07
C ALA A 84 -17.49 -10.19 -5.06
N TYR A 85 -16.90 -9.09 -5.55
CA TYR A 85 -15.77 -9.15 -6.46
C TYR A 85 -14.57 -9.85 -5.80
N VAL A 86 -13.93 -10.75 -6.56
CA VAL A 86 -12.72 -11.46 -6.17
C VAL A 86 -11.62 -11.08 -7.14
N TRP A 87 -10.42 -10.87 -6.61
CA TRP A 87 -9.23 -10.59 -7.40
C TRP A 87 -8.51 -11.88 -7.71
N ASP A 88 -8.03 -12.02 -8.94
CA ASP A 88 -7.29 -13.20 -9.38
C ASP A 88 -5.78 -12.95 -9.38
N THR A 89 -5.00 -13.99 -9.07
CA THR A 89 -3.56 -14.07 -9.32
C THR A 89 -3.25 -15.41 -9.96
N GLU A 90 -2.88 -15.42 -11.23
CA GLU A 90 -2.77 -16.65 -12.00
C GLU A 90 -1.31 -17.06 -12.18
N PHE A 91 -1.05 -18.37 -12.13
CA PHE A 91 0.26 -18.97 -12.35
C PHE A 91 0.24 -19.81 -13.62
N TYR A 92 1.15 -19.55 -14.55
CA TYR A 92 1.24 -20.25 -15.83
C TYR A 92 2.60 -20.92 -16.04
N ALA A 93 2.60 -22.09 -16.68
CA ALA A 93 3.79 -22.69 -17.26
C ALA A 93 3.94 -22.25 -18.73
N VAL A 94 5.15 -21.85 -19.11
CA VAL A 94 5.55 -21.62 -20.51
C VAL A 94 6.76 -22.47 -20.82
N GLY A 95 6.56 -23.61 -21.47
CA GLY A 95 7.60 -24.60 -21.75
C GLY A 95 7.08 -26.02 -21.55
N GLU A 96 7.98 -27.00 -21.66
CA GLU A 96 7.58 -28.40 -21.47
C GLU A 96 7.62 -28.77 -19.99
N ARG A 97 6.55 -29.38 -19.52
CA ARG A 97 6.52 -30.00 -18.19
C ARG A 97 6.77 -31.48 -18.29
N ARG A 98 7.85 -31.96 -17.64
CA ARG A 98 8.23 -33.37 -17.56
C ARG A 98 8.26 -33.77 -16.09
N ASP A 99 7.27 -34.57 -15.69
CA ASP A 99 7.05 -34.99 -14.31
C ASP A 99 6.99 -33.78 -13.35
N ASP A 100 8.02 -33.62 -12.53
CA ASP A 100 8.17 -32.59 -11.51
C ASP A 100 9.02 -31.39 -11.95
N VAL A 101 9.50 -31.38 -13.19
CA VAL A 101 10.34 -30.33 -13.75
C VAL A 101 9.57 -29.54 -14.82
N LEU A 102 9.60 -28.21 -14.71
CA LEU A 102 9.25 -27.29 -15.78
C LEU A 102 10.52 -26.87 -16.52
N ASP A 103 10.69 -27.37 -17.75
CA ASP A 103 11.74 -26.95 -18.68
C ASP A 103 11.27 -25.70 -19.44
N GLY A 104 11.21 -24.59 -18.70
CA GLY A 104 10.67 -23.32 -19.16
C GLY A 104 10.36 -22.36 -18.02
N ASP A 105 9.61 -21.31 -18.34
CA ASP A 105 9.34 -20.20 -17.45
C ASP A 105 8.05 -20.43 -16.64
N LEU A 106 8.06 -20.01 -15.38
CA LEU A 106 6.85 -19.85 -14.58
C LEU A 106 6.42 -18.37 -14.66
N VAL A 107 5.22 -18.10 -15.16
CA VAL A 107 4.66 -16.75 -15.21
C VAL A 107 3.70 -16.56 -14.03
N ILE A 108 3.80 -15.43 -13.33
CA ILE A 108 2.79 -14.97 -12.36
C ILE A 108 2.12 -13.73 -12.94
N LYS A 109 0.81 -13.82 -13.17
CA LYS A 109 0.00 -12.71 -13.67
C LYS A 109 -0.89 -12.16 -12.57
N GLY A 110 -0.72 -10.89 -12.26
CA GLY A 110 -1.56 -10.19 -11.30
C GLY A 110 -2.68 -9.41 -11.96
N TYR A 111 -3.87 -9.43 -11.35
CA TYR A 111 -5.03 -8.63 -11.76
C TYR A 111 -5.43 -7.57 -10.73
N GLY A 112 -4.52 -7.24 -9.80
CA GLY A 112 -4.70 -6.18 -8.82
C GLY A 112 -5.08 -6.66 -7.41
N ASP A 113 -4.90 -7.94 -7.09
CA ASP A 113 -5.18 -8.46 -5.74
C ASP A 113 -4.43 -7.68 -4.66
N PRO A 114 -5.13 -6.89 -3.80
CA PRO A 114 -4.49 -6.13 -2.75
C PRO A 114 -4.16 -7.00 -1.51
N LYS A 115 -4.43 -8.31 -1.58
CA LYS A 115 -4.31 -9.27 -0.48
C LYS A 115 -3.47 -10.50 -0.84
N LEU A 116 -2.62 -10.43 -1.86
CA LEU A 116 -1.58 -11.42 -2.08
C LEU A 116 -0.46 -11.29 -1.02
N THR A 117 -0.76 -11.63 0.22
CA THR A 117 0.16 -11.59 1.37
C THR A 117 1.18 -12.73 1.29
N LEU A 118 2.17 -12.74 2.19
CA LEU A 118 3.12 -13.86 2.27
C LEU A 118 2.41 -15.20 2.47
N GLU A 119 1.39 -15.23 3.33
CA GLU A 119 0.62 -16.44 3.61
C GLU A 119 -0.15 -16.93 2.38
N ASN A 120 -0.81 -16.02 1.65
CA ASN A 120 -1.57 -16.38 0.45
C ASN A 120 -0.64 -16.82 -0.69
N LEU A 121 0.50 -16.15 -0.88
CA LEU A 121 1.51 -16.60 -1.82
C LEU A 121 2.06 -17.97 -1.43
N TRP A 122 2.40 -18.18 -0.15
CA TRP A 122 2.87 -19.48 0.34
C TRP A 122 1.85 -20.60 0.09
N LEU A 123 0.56 -20.34 0.28
CA LEU A 123 -0.51 -21.29 -0.03
C LEU A 123 -0.57 -21.63 -1.53
N ALA A 124 -0.49 -20.62 -2.40
CA ALA A 124 -0.47 -20.83 -3.86
C ALA A 124 0.76 -21.65 -4.29
N LEU A 125 1.95 -21.30 -3.79
CA LEU A 125 3.19 -22.05 -4.07
C LEU A 125 3.12 -23.48 -3.54
N ARG A 126 2.54 -23.69 -2.36
CA ARG A 126 2.31 -25.02 -1.81
C ARG A 126 1.35 -25.84 -2.70
N ASP A 127 0.30 -25.23 -3.26
CA ASP A 127 -0.59 -25.92 -4.20
C ASP A 127 0.15 -26.32 -5.49
N LEU A 128 1.00 -25.45 -6.04
CA LEU A 128 1.85 -25.79 -7.17
C LEU A 128 2.76 -27.00 -6.88
N ARG A 129 3.36 -27.04 -5.68
CA ARG A 129 4.15 -28.18 -5.19
C ARG A 129 3.31 -29.46 -5.09
N GLN A 130 2.09 -29.36 -4.57
CA GLN A 130 1.17 -30.49 -4.45
C GLN A 130 0.70 -31.02 -5.80
N ARG A 131 0.60 -30.15 -6.80
CA ARG A 131 0.40 -30.51 -8.21
C ARG A 131 1.65 -31.08 -8.88
N GLY A 132 2.73 -31.27 -8.13
CA GLY A 132 3.95 -31.93 -8.57
C GLY A 132 5.04 -31.02 -9.11
N LEU A 133 4.86 -29.69 -9.17
CA LEU A 133 5.93 -28.82 -9.68
C LEU A 133 7.03 -28.72 -8.62
N ARG A 134 8.26 -29.14 -8.93
CA ARG A 134 9.40 -29.10 -8.00
C ARG A 134 10.56 -28.25 -8.47
N GLU A 135 10.88 -28.31 -9.75
CA GLU A 135 11.99 -27.56 -10.34
C GLU A 135 11.50 -26.70 -11.49
N ILE A 136 11.94 -25.45 -11.53
CA ILE A 136 11.70 -24.49 -12.62
C ILE A 136 13.07 -24.18 -13.23
N ARG A 137 13.31 -24.63 -14.46
CA ARG A 137 14.61 -24.45 -15.14
C ARG A 137 14.75 -23.12 -15.87
N GLY A 138 13.64 -22.53 -16.29
CA GLY A 138 13.60 -21.19 -16.85
C GLY A 138 13.46 -20.12 -15.76
N ASN A 139 12.90 -18.99 -16.17
CA ASN A 139 12.78 -17.77 -15.38
C ASN A 139 11.47 -17.71 -14.61
N LEU A 140 11.45 -16.86 -13.58
CA LEU A 140 10.21 -16.33 -13.02
C LEU A 140 9.81 -15.09 -13.83
N VAL A 141 8.69 -15.13 -14.53
CA VAL A 141 8.22 -14.03 -15.38
C VAL A 141 7.03 -13.34 -14.69
N LEU A 142 7.12 -12.03 -14.49
CA LEU A 142 6.07 -11.25 -13.85
C LEU A 142 5.22 -10.55 -14.91
N ASP A 143 3.93 -10.84 -14.94
CA ASP A 143 2.97 -10.12 -15.80
C ASP A 143 2.14 -9.16 -14.94
N ARG A 144 2.42 -7.87 -15.12
CA ARG A 144 1.74 -6.75 -14.46
C ARG A 144 0.92 -5.89 -15.43
N SER A 145 0.71 -6.40 -16.64
CA SER A 145 0.12 -5.64 -17.77
C SER A 145 -1.33 -5.23 -17.56
N PHE A 146 -2.03 -5.82 -16.58
CA PHE A 146 -3.43 -5.50 -16.30
C PHE A 146 -3.63 -4.05 -15.87
N PHE A 147 -2.64 -3.44 -15.22
CA PHE A 147 -2.66 -2.03 -14.86
C PHE A 147 -1.72 -1.22 -15.75
N ALA A 148 -2.19 -0.07 -16.25
CA ALA A 148 -1.38 0.91 -16.96
C ALA A 148 -0.91 2.03 -16.00
N VAL A 149 -0.08 1.67 -15.01
CA VAL A 149 0.42 2.62 -13.99
C VAL A 149 1.73 3.25 -14.47
N LYS A 150 1.80 4.58 -14.41
CA LYS A 150 3.05 5.30 -14.69
C LYS A 150 3.97 5.23 -13.48
N SER A 151 5.28 5.05 -13.72
CA SER A 151 6.29 5.22 -12.68
C SER A 151 6.22 6.63 -12.08
N GLY A 152 6.35 6.73 -10.77
CA GLY A 152 6.39 7.98 -10.02
C GLY A 152 7.41 7.91 -8.90
N ASP A 153 7.83 9.06 -8.39
CA ASP A 153 8.69 9.16 -7.21
C ASP A 153 7.88 8.87 -5.94
N PRO A 154 8.13 7.76 -5.21
CA PRO A 154 7.42 7.44 -3.98
C PRO A 154 7.56 8.52 -2.90
N GLY A 155 8.65 9.28 -2.89
CA GLY A 155 8.88 10.37 -1.92
C GLY A 155 8.40 11.74 -2.40
N GLY A 156 7.82 11.85 -3.60
CA GLY A 156 7.64 13.14 -4.25
C GLY A 156 6.69 14.12 -3.56
N PHE A 157 5.85 13.65 -2.62
CA PHE A 157 4.86 14.50 -1.95
C PHE A 157 5.12 14.74 -0.45
N ASP A 158 5.83 13.84 0.24
CA ASP A 158 6.11 13.93 1.69
C ASP A 158 7.56 13.58 2.07
N ASN A 159 8.43 13.34 1.08
CA ASN A 159 9.82 12.95 1.27
C ASN A 159 10.01 11.67 2.10
N GLU A 160 9.02 10.77 2.08
CA GLU A 160 9.03 9.50 2.82
C GLU A 160 9.03 8.28 1.89
N PRO A 161 10.03 8.13 0.99
CA PRO A 161 9.99 7.15 -0.11
C PRO A 161 9.97 5.69 0.36
N LEU A 162 10.39 5.42 1.60
CA LEU A 162 10.44 4.07 2.17
C LEU A 162 9.14 3.66 2.87
N ARG A 163 8.13 4.53 2.93
CA ARG A 163 6.88 4.19 3.61
C ARG A 163 5.99 3.32 2.71
N PRO A 164 5.42 2.21 3.23
CA PRO A 164 4.54 1.36 2.43
C PRO A 164 3.32 2.08 1.83
N TYR A 165 2.84 3.16 2.46
CA TYR A 165 1.73 3.95 1.91
C TYR A 165 2.11 4.74 0.64
N ASN A 166 3.41 4.82 0.31
CA ASN A 166 3.97 5.46 -0.88
C ASN A 166 4.29 4.47 -2.01
N VAL A 167 4.03 3.18 -1.81
CA VAL A 167 4.19 2.16 -2.86
C VAL A 167 3.25 2.46 -4.01
N THR A 168 3.79 2.49 -5.23
CA THR A 168 3.00 2.71 -6.44
C THR A 168 2.07 1.53 -6.72
N PRO A 169 0.85 1.77 -7.26
CA PRO A 169 -0.07 0.68 -7.60
C PRO A 169 0.57 -0.32 -8.58
N SER A 170 0.33 -1.61 -8.35
CA SER A 170 0.78 -2.71 -9.21
C SER A 170 -0.33 -3.73 -9.37
N ALA A 171 -0.45 -4.30 -10.56
CA ALA A 171 -1.37 -5.41 -10.78
C ALA A 171 -0.90 -6.70 -10.08
N LEU A 172 0.40 -6.85 -9.86
CA LEU A 172 0.99 -7.90 -9.03
C LEU A 172 1.66 -7.24 -7.83
N LEU A 173 0.93 -7.11 -6.72
CA LEU A 173 1.43 -6.53 -5.48
C LEU A 173 1.52 -7.62 -4.42
N ILE A 174 2.73 -8.15 -4.21
CA ILE A 174 2.97 -9.14 -3.15
C ILE A 174 3.24 -8.40 -1.85
N ASN A 175 2.52 -8.79 -0.79
CA ASN A 175 2.73 -8.37 0.59
C ASN A 175 2.99 -6.85 0.74
N PHE A 176 2.20 -6.05 0.02
CA PHE A 176 2.26 -4.59 0.02
C PHE A 176 3.62 -3.98 -0.40
N ASN A 177 4.49 -4.76 -1.05
CA ASN A 177 5.90 -4.40 -1.26
C ASN A 177 6.62 -3.99 0.04
N ALA A 178 6.24 -4.60 1.15
CA ALA A 178 6.66 -4.18 2.48
C ALA A 178 7.49 -5.26 3.17
N ILE A 179 8.50 -4.81 3.90
CA ILE A 179 9.32 -5.62 4.78
C ILE A 179 9.02 -5.20 6.19
N ARG A 180 8.62 -6.16 7.02
CA ARG A 180 8.41 -5.97 8.44
C ARG A 180 9.75 -6.02 9.15
N LEU A 181 10.10 -4.95 9.83
CA LEU A 181 11.25 -4.91 10.74
C LEU A 181 10.78 -4.98 12.17
N GLN A 182 11.26 -5.97 12.91
CA GLN A 182 11.13 -6.06 14.36
C GLN A 182 12.39 -5.49 15.02
N PHE A 183 12.19 -4.56 15.95
CA PHE A 183 13.23 -3.91 16.74
C PHE A 183 13.15 -4.44 18.16
N ILE A 184 14.20 -5.14 18.59
CA ILE A 184 14.24 -5.84 19.87
C ILE A 184 15.42 -5.28 20.67
N PRO A 185 15.18 -4.58 21.79
CA PRO A 185 16.24 -4.25 22.75
C PRO A 185 16.94 -5.51 23.25
N GLU A 186 18.25 -5.57 23.10
CA GLU A 186 19.08 -6.60 23.71
C GLU A 186 19.87 -6.03 24.90
N THR A 187 20.71 -6.85 25.53
CA THR A 187 21.58 -6.42 26.63
C THR A 187 22.74 -5.55 26.12
N GLU A 188 23.15 -4.57 26.94
CA GLU A 188 24.39 -3.78 26.80
C GLU A 188 24.58 -3.00 25.49
N LYS A 189 23.57 -2.21 25.09
CA LYS A 189 23.62 -1.09 24.12
C LYS A 189 23.20 -1.39 22.67
N THR A 190 22.83 -2.62 22.34
CA THR A 190 22.42 -2.98 20.97
C THR A 190 20.90 -3.12 20.83
N VAL A 191 20.45 -2.95 19.59
CA VAL A 191 19.08 -3.24 19.17
C VAL A 191 19.19 -4.30 18.10
N LYS A 192 18.55 -5.46 18.28
CA LYS A 192 18.45 -6.44 17.20
C LYS A 192 17.35 -6.02 16.24
N VAL A 193 17.65 -6.11 14.94
CA VAL A 193 16.67 -5.89 13.87
C VAL A 193 16.47 -7.21 13.13
N ILE A 194 15.23 -7.68 13.07
CA ILE A 194 14.83 -8.86 12.30
C ILE A 194 13.94 -8.39 11.16
N ALA A 195 14.26 -8.78 9.92
CA ALA A 195 13.41 -8.51 8.78
C ALA A 195 12.61 -9.75 8.38
N ASP A 196 11.38 -9.52 7.95
CA ASP A 196 10.51 -10.53 7.39
C ASP A 196 9.59 -9.90 6.33
N PRO A 197 9.66 -10.31 5.05
CA PRO A 197 10.58 -11.31 4.50
C PRO A 197 12.03 -10.79 4.45
N GLN A 198 13.01 -11.70 4.32
CA GLN A 198 14.42 -11.36 4.13
C GLN A 198 14.88 -11.86 2.74
N PRO A 199 14.40 -11.24 1.64
CA PRO A 199 14.74 -11.68 0.30
C PRO A 199 16.26 -11.59 0.04
N PRO A 200 16.83 -12.52 -0.76
CA PRO A 200 18.21 -12.40 -1.21
C PRO A 200 18.47 -11.04 -1.87
N GLY A 201 19.58 -10.38 -1.51
CA GLY A 201 19.95 -9.05 -2.01
C GLY A 201 19.50 -7.87 -1.13
N LEU A 202 18.65 -8.10 -0.12
CA LEU A 202 18.44 -7.13 0.95
C LEU A 202 19.48 -7.30 2.05
N ARG A 203 20.25 -6.25 2.29
CA ARG A 203 21.15 -6.17 3.44
C ARG A 203 20.67 -5.08 4.40
N ILE A 204 20.73 -5.36 5.69
CA ILE A 204 20.44 -4.37 6.73
C ILE A 204 21.75 -4.02 7.44
N ASP A 205 22.15 -2.76 7.32
CA ASP A 205 23.22 -2.18 8.12
C ASP A 205 22.59 -1.49 9.34
N ASN A 206 22.59 -2.25 10.44
CA ASN A 206 22.00 -1.81 11.69
C ASN A 206 23.05 -1.07 12.54
N ARG A 207 22.97 0.26 12.53
CA ARG A 207 23.81 1.19 13.30
C ARG A 207 23.06 1.78 14.50
N LEU A 208 21.95 1.16 14.92
CA LEU A 208 21.15 1.62 16.06
C LEU A 208 21.90 1.42 17.37
N THR A 209 21.72 2.39 18.27
CA THR A 209 22.18 2.30 19.65
C THR A 209 21.00 2.27 20.60
N LEU A 210 21.12 1.51 21.69
CA LEU A 210 20.14 1.49 22.75
C LEU A 210 20.39 2.65 23.73
N GLY A 211 19.39 3.48 23.94
CA GLY A 211 19.42 4.62 24.85
C GLY A 211 18.34 4.57 25.93
N THR A 212 18.35 5.60 26.78
CA THR A 212 17.32 5.83 27.80
C THR A 212 16.30 6.86 27.32
N GLY A 213 15.15 6.94 27.98
CA GLY A 213 14.09 7.91 27.68
C GLY A 213 12.74 7.26 27.43
N ALA A 214 11.74 8.09 27.15
CA ALA A 214 10.40 7.62 26.83
C ALA A 214 10.32 7.05 25.41
N CYS A 215 9.51 6.01 25.23
CA CYS A 215 9.33 5.40 23.91
C CYS A 215 8.72 6.41 22.92
N GLY A 216 7.52 6.94 23.22
CA GLY A 216 6.86 8.00 22.46
C GLY A 216 6.96 7.80 20.94
N ASP A 217 7.33 8.86 20.22
CA ASP A 217 7.58 8.88 18.78
C ASP A 217 8.89 8.16 18.39
N TRP A 218 9.07 6.93 18.88
CA TRP A 218 10.28 6.14 18.72
C TRP A 218 10.69 5.98 17.25
N SER A 219 9.71 5.87 16.35
CA SER A 219 9.93 5.66 14.93
C SER A 219 10.49 6.89 14.24
N GLU A 220 10.30 8.09 14.79
CA GLU A 220 10.89 9.34 14.29
C GLU A 220 12.37 9.47 14.71
N LYS A 221 12.81 8.70 15.71
CA LYS A 221 14.20 8.66 16.18
C LYS A 221 15.07 7.63 15.44
N ILE A 222 14.48 6.93 14.46
CA ILE A 222 15.16 5.98 13.60
C ILE A 222 15.25 6.57 12.20
N ASP A 223 16.47 6.92 11.82
CA ASP A 223 16.81 7.29 10.46
C ASP A 223 16.94 6.02 9.63
N ALA A 224 16.18 5.95 8.54
CA ALA A 224 16.23 4.85 7.59
C ALA A 224 16.61 5.40 6.21
N GLY A 225 17.74 4.94 5.69
CA GLY A 225 18.27 5.36 4.39
C GLY A 225 18.65 4.16 3.53
N ILE A 226 18.78 4.38 2.23
CA ILE A 226 19.25 3.36 1.29
C ILE A 226 20.63 3.74 0.79
N GLU A 227 21.58 2.83 0.95
CA GLU A 227 22.89 2.88 0.29
C GLU A 227 22.95 1.79 -0.79
N ARG A 228 23.68 2.06 -1.88
CA ARG A 228 23.94 1.07 -2.93
C ARG A 228 25.43 0.74 -2.93
N SER A 229 25.77 -0.53 -2.81
CA SER A 229 27.16 -0.99 -2.81
C SER A 229 27.29 -2.28 -3.61
N ALA A 230 28.13 -2.27 -4.65
CA ALA A 230 28.42 -3.45 -5.49
C ALA A 230 27.18 -4.18 -6.06
N GLY A 231 26.05 -3.47 -6.26
CA GLY A 231 24.79 -4.05 -6.73
C GLY A 231 23.83 -4.49 -5.62
N ASP A 232 24.29 -4.58 -4.38
CA ASP A 232 23.44 -4.80 -3.21
C ASP A 232 22.73 -3.50 -2.81
N LEU A 233 21.49 -3.63 -2.34
CA LEU A 233 20.73 -2.56 -1.74
C LEU A 233 20.78 -2.72 -0.21
N ILE A 234 21.39 -1.73 0.44
CA ILE A 234 21.64 -1.73 1.88
C ILE A 234 20.65 -0.77 2.54
N LEU A 235 19.75 -1.32 3.35
CA LEU A 235 18.96 -0.52 4.28
C LEU A 235 19.82 -0.17 5.49
N VAL A 236 20.16 1.11 5.62
CA VAL A 236 20.89 1.64 6.77
C VAL A 236 19.89 2.14 7.80
N LEU A 237 20.01 1.64 9.03
CA LEU A 237 19.21 2.07 10.17
C LEU A 237 20.14 2.72 11.19
N ALA A 238 19.90 3.98 11.52
CA ALA A 238 20.69 4.73 12.49
C ALA A 238 19.80 5.48 13.48
N GLY A 239 20.38 5.86 14.63
CA GLY A 239 19.68 6.60 15.67
C GLY A 239 19.70 5.91 17.03
N VAL A 240 18.84 6.38 17.92
CA VAL A 240 18.77 5.95 19.33
C VAL A 240 17.40 5.33 19.61
N TYR A 241 17.39 4.03 19.91
CA TYR A 241 16.20 3.30 20.33
C TYR A 241 16.09 3.30 21.85
N ALA A 242 14.96 3.75 22.41
CA ALA A 242 14.79 3.76 23.86
C ALA A 242 14.52 2.35 24.38
N SER A 243 15.23 1.92 25.43
CA SER A 243 14.99 0.62 26.08
C SER A 243 13.56 0.45 26.62
N SER A 244 12.90 1.57 26.96
CA SER A 244 11.49 1.58 27.38
C SER A 244 10.50 1.22 26.26
N CYS A 245 10.93 1.18 25.00
CA CYS A 245 10.06 0.79 23.89
C CYS A 245 9.73 -0.70 23.87
N LEU A 246 10.54 -1.54 24.52
CA LEU A 246 10.49 -2.99 24.36
C LEU A 246 10.53 -3.36 22.88
N GLU A 247 9.93 -4.48 22.50
CA GLU A 247 9.80 -4.89 21.11
C GLU A 247 8.80 -3.99 20.36
N LYS A 248 9.21 -3.50 19.19
CA LYS A 248 8.35 -2.78 18.25
C LYS A 248 8.52 -3.30 16.83
N THR A 249 7.52 -3.01 16.01
CA THR A 249 7.52 -3.36 14.59
C THR A 249 7.29 -2.12 13.73
N ARG A 250 7.98 -2.04 12.60
CA ARG A 250 7.71 -1.05 11.54
C ARG A 250 7.93 -1.65 10.17
N HIS A 251 7.14 -1.21 9.20
CA HIS A 251 7.22 -1.68 7.83
C HIS A 251 7.94 -0.66 6.94
N TYR A 252 8.77 -1.16 6.03
CA TYR A 252 9.49 -0.36 5.04
C TYR A 252 9.33 -0.97 3.64
N SER A 253 9.15 -0.12 2.63
CA SER A 253 9.26 -0.49 1.22
C SER A 253 10.65 -0.10 0.73
N VAL A 254 11.52 -1.09 0.60
CA VAL A 254 12.96 -0.88 0.40
C VAL A 254 13.40 -1.20 -1.02
N LEU A 255 12.85 -2.28 -1.57
CA LEU A 255 13.19 -2.80 -2.89
C LEU A 255 12.15 -2.33 -3.91
N ASP A 256 12.59 -2.13 -5.15
CA ASP A 256 11.68 -2.01 -6.27
C ASP A 256 10.84 -3.31 -6.40
N GLN A 257 9.65 -3.22 -7.00
CA GLN A 257 8.69 -4.31 -7.01
C GLN A 257 9.22 -5.61 -7.63
N THR A 258 9.93 -5.53 -8.76
CA THR A 258 10.47 -6.71 -9.44
C THR A 258 11.48 -7.49 -8.59
N PRO A 259 12.56 -6.88 -8.04
CA PRO A 259 13.48 -7.59 -7.17
C PRO A 259 12.82 -8.02 -5.84
N TYR A 260 11.86 -7.25 -5.31
CA TYR A 260 11.09 -7.65 -4.13
C TYR A 260 10.30 -8.95 -4.37
N ILE A 261 9.47 -8.98 -5.42
CA ILE A 261 8.64 -10.13 -5.79
C ILE A 261 9.51 -11.36 -6.03
N TYR A 262 10.59 -11.20 -6.80
CA TYR A 262 11.51 -12.30 -7.09
C TYR A 262 12.15 -12.86 -5.83
N GLY A 263 12.64 -11.99 -4.93
CA GLY A 263 13.28 -12.41 -3.70
C GLY A 263 12.31 -13.13 -2.75
N VAL A 264 11.09 -12.62 -2.60
CA VAL A 264 10.05 -13.24 -1.78
C VAL A 264 9.60 -14.59 -2.37
N PHE A 265 9.37 -14.64 -3.68
CA PHE A 265 9.05 -15.89 -4.37
C PHE A 265 10.13 -16.94 -4.14
N ARG A 266 11.40 -16.58 -4.36
CA ARG A 266 12.53 -17.50 -4.17
C ARG A 266 12.62 -18.01 -2.76
N GLN A 267 12.55 -17.13 -1.77
CA GLN A 267 12.57 -17.51 -0.36
C GLN A 267 11.50 -18.57 -0.07
N LEU A 268 10.23 -18.28 -0.39
CA LEU A 268 9.12 -19.20 -0.09
C LEU A 268 9.19 -20.49 -0.91
N TRP A 269 9.62 -20.41 -2.18
CA TRP A 269 9.75 -21.58 -3.06
C TRP A 269 10.83 -22.54 -2.55
N GLU A 270 11.99 -22.01 -2.15
CA GLU A 270 13.10 -22.78 -1.60
C GLU A 270 12.75 -23.37 -0.22
N GLU A 271 12.04 -22.64 0.65
CA GLU A 271 11.50 -23.13 1.93
C GLU A 271 10.52 -24.31 1.74
N LEU A 272 9.76 -24.32 0.65
CA LEU A 272 8.88 -25.43 0.25
C LEU A 272 9.62 -26.60 -0.43
N GLY A 273 10.95 -26.49 -0.56
CA GLY A 273 11.84 -27.48 -1.20
C GLY A 273 11.79 -27.46 -2.72
N GLY A 274 11.40 -26.33 -3.32
CA GLY A 274 11.45 -26.07 -4.74
C GLY A 274 12.78 -25.47 -5.19
N THR A 275 13.11 -25.65 -6.47
CA THR A 275 14.31 -25.08 -7.08
C THR A 275 13.91 -24.16 -8.24
N LEU A 276 14.54 -22.98 -8.32
CA LEU A 276 14.44 -22.06 -9.46
C LEU A 276 15.86 -21.78 -9.98
N LEU A 277 16.12 -22.10 -11.25
CA LEU A 277 17.45 -21.93 -11.85
C LEU A 277 17.63 -20.59 -12.59
N GLY A 278 16.57 -20.08 -13.21
CA GLY A 278 16.61 -18.83 -13.97
C GLY A 278 16.55 -17.58 -13.12
N SER A 279 16.47 -16.44 -13.79
CA SER A 279 16.35 -15.11 -13.20
C SER A 279 14.89 -14.62 -13.21
N VAL A 280 14.68 -13.34 -12.92
CA VAL A 280 13.38 -12.69 -13.07
C VAL A 280 13.29 -11.95 -14.41
N GLY A 281 12.13 -12.05 -15.06
CA GLY A 281 11.76 -11.28 -16.24
C GLY A 281 10.39 -10.61 -16.09
N GLU A 282 10.04 -9.75 -17.03
CA GLU A 282 8.73 -9.09 -17.09
C GLU A 282 8.04 -9.46 -18.42
N ALA A 283 6.73 -9.66 -18.38
CA ALA A 283 5.91 -9.87 -19.58
C ALA A 283 4.92 -8.72 -19.76
N SER A 284 4.69 -8.35 -21.03
CA SER A 284 3.64 -7.41 -21.43
C SER A 284 2.35 -8.11 -21.86
N ALA A 285 2.40 -9.42 -22.08
CA ALA A 285 1.26 -10.27 -22.38
C ALA A 285 1.63 -11.74 -22.13
N LEU A 286 0.61 -12.58 -21.89
CA LEU A 286 0.78 -14.03 -21.81
C LEU A 286 1.05 -14.63 -23.20
N PRO A 287 2.08 -15.50 -23.35
CA PRO A 287 2.27 -16.27 -24.58
C PRO A 287 1.09 -17.18 -24.87
N THR A 288 0.82 -17.48 -26.15
CA THR A 288 -0.25 -18.42 -26.54
C THR A 288 0.02 -19.86 -26.09
N SER A 289 1.28 -20.19 -25.78
CA SER A 289 1.69 -21.48 -25.22
C SER A 289 1.53 -21.57 -23.69
N ALA A 290 1.09 -20.50 -23.02
CA ALA A 290 0.96 -20.48 -21.57
C ALA A 290 -0.14 -21.44 -21.10
N GLN A 291 0.21 -22.33 -20.18
CA GLN A 291 -0.71 -23.27 -19.56
C GLN A 291 -0.98 -22.88 -18.11
N LEU A 292 -2.25 -22.65 -17.77
CA LEU A 292 -2.65 -22.30 -16.41
C LEU A 292 -2.38 -23.48 -15.45
N LEU A 293 -1.74 -23.19 -14.32
CA LEU A 293 -1.43 -24.13 -13.26
C LEU A 293 -2.28 -23.92 -12.01
N HIS A 294 -2.54 -22.65 -11.65
CA HIS A 294 -3.23 -22.23 -10.42
C HIS A 294 -3.83 -20.82 -10.58
N ILE A 295 -4.90 -20.55 -9.84
CA ILE A 295 -5.54 -19.23 -9.63
C ILE A 295 -5.66 -19.03 -8.13
#